data_AF-A0A954TS44-F1
#
_entry.id   AF-A0A954TS44-F1
#
_cell.length_a   1.000
_cell.length_b   1.000
_cell.length_c   1.000
_cell.angle_alpha   90.00
_cell.angle_beta   90.00
_cell.angle_gamma   90.00
#
_symmetry.space_group_name_H-M   'P 1'
#
loop_
_entity.id
_entity.type
_entity.pdbx_description
1 polymer ?
#
loop_
_entity_poly.entity_id
_entity_poly.type
_entity_poly.pdbx_seq_one_letter_code
_entity_poly.pdbx_strand_id
1 'polypeptide(L)'
;MMFTKQQLDSFVGQTIADICPNKFHDNSANHCAHFVSHALNLHFGYDCKQHKGGLEPGANIRVHEVFARCPKVTEINQTTTSLTGIIFVSGSKNFVTKGGKTTLKNVPKKHIGLLLGGTVWHYSNPVDKVITQPMSQFLFHYKGQTNSMWHGTLPVGARPIGFQQC
;
A
#
# COMPACT_ATOMS: atom_id res chain seq x y z
N MET A 1 -1.04 -7.36 -16.12
CA MET A 1 -2.28 -7.71 -15.38
C MET A 1 -2.53 -6.60 -14.37
N MET A 2 -3.72 -6.00 -14.36
CA MET A 2 -4.11 -4.92 -13.44
C MET A 2 -5.33 -5.38 -12.63
N PHE A 3 -5.51 -4.87 -11.41
CA PHE A 3 -6.74 -5.11 -10.64
C PHE A 3 -7.93 -4.37 -11.24
N THR A 4 -9.13 -4.87 -10.99
CA THR A 4 -10.39 -4.20 -11.32
C THR A 4 -10.98 -3.49 -10.11
N LYS A 5 -11.90 -2.54 -10.35
CA LYS A 5 -12.65 -1.88 -9.28
C LYS A 5 -13.40 -2.87 -8.40
N GLN A 6 -14.00 -3.91 -9.01
CA GLN A 6 -14.73 -4.96 -8.27
C GLN A 6 -13.83 -5.72 -7.29
N GLN A 7 -12.60 -6.06 -7.70
CA GLN A 7 -11.64 -6.70 -6.79
C GLN A 7 -11.31 -5.81 -5.60
N LEU A 8 -11.05 -4.52 -5.85
CA LEU A 8 -10.71 -3.57 -4.79
C LEU A 8 -11.90 -3.28 -3.85
N ASP A 9 -13.09 -3.11 -4.42
CA ASP A 9 -14.32 -2.86 -3.65
C ASP A 9 -14.66 -4.01 -2.70
N SER A 10 -14.31 -5.25 -3.05
CA SER A 10 -14.54 -6.40 -2.17
C SER A 10 -13.81 -6.32 -0.83
N PHE A 11 -12.76 -5.50 -0.72
CA PHE A 11 -12.03 -5.25 0.52
C PHE A 11 -12.63 -4.12 1.36
N VAL A 12 -13.44 -3.22 0.78
CA VAL A 12 -13.93 -2.04 1.50
C VAL A 12 -14.75 -2.47 2.71
N GLY A 13 -14.41 -1.92 3.87
CA GLY A 13 -15.03 -2.27 5.14
C GLY A 13 -14.36 -3.43 5.89
N GLN A 14 -13.49 -4.21 5.24
CA GLN A 14 -12.77 -5.32 5.87
C GLN A 14 -11.63 -4.81 6.77
N THR A 15 -11.46 -5.46 7.92
CA THR A 15 -10.35 -5.24 8.85
C THR A 15 -9.14 -6.09 8.46
N ILE A 16 -7.96 -5.85 9.05
CA ILE A 16 -6.84 -6.79 8.87
C ILE A 16 -7.13 -8.16 9.49
N ALA A 17 -7.95 -8.25 10.53
CA ALA A 17 -8.33 -9.54 11.10
C ALA A 17 -9.09 -10.39 10.08
N ASP A 18 -9.90 -9.76 9.23
CA ASP A 18 -10.61 -10.43 8.14
C ASP A 18 -9.67 -10.83 6.99
N ILE A 19 -8.66 -10.00 6.71
CA ILE A 19 -7.77 -10.14 5.54
C ILE A 19 -6.58 -11.07 5.80
N CYS A 20 -6.04 -11.07 7.02
CA CYS A 20 -4.77 -11.73 7.32
C CYS A 20 -4.98 -13.06 8.09
N PRO A 21 -4.75 -14.22 7.46
CA PRO A 21 -4.87 -15.50 8.14
C PRO A 21 -3.75 -15.77 9.15
N ASN A 22 -2.64 -15.01 9.07
CA ASN A 22 -1.48 -15.14 9.98
C ASN A 22 -1.64 -14.35 11.29
N LYS A 23 -2.85 -13.86 11.61
CA LYS A 23 -3.20 -13.25 12.91
C LYS A 23 -2.39 -11.99 13.27
N PHE A 24 -1.73 -11.37 12.31
CA PHE A 24 -1.05 -10.09 12.50
C PHE A 24 -2.02 -8.93 12.29
N HIS A 25 -2.94 -8.75 13.23
CA HIS A 25 -4.05 -7.79 13.16
C HIS A 25 -4.12 -6.91 14.42
N ASP A 26 -2.98 -6.53 14.99
CA ASP A 26 -2.95 -5.66 16.18
C ASP A 26 -3.16 -4.20 15.77
N ASN A 27 -4.19 -3.55 16.32
CA ASN A 27 -4.59 -2.20 15.92
C ASN A 27 -3.53 -1.12 16.22
N SER A 28 -2.54 -1.40 17.06
CA SER A 28 -1.40 -0.49 17.30
C SER A 28 -0.36 -0.54 16.17
N ALA A 29 -0.39 -1.57 15.32
CA ALA A 29 0.53 -1.74 14.20
C ALA A 29 0.04 -1.00 12.94
N ASN A 30 0.96 -0.46 12.15
CA ASN A 30 0.62 0.15 10.85
C ASN A 30 0.33 -0.92 9.81
N HIS A 31 -0.88 -0.92 9.27
CA HIS A 31 -1.41 -2.00 8.43
C HIS A 31 -1.60 -1.63 6.96
N CYS A 32 -1.19 -0.42 6.56
CA CYS A 32 -1.32 0.07 5.19
C CYS A 32 -0.62 -0.83 4.15
N ALA A 33 0.65 -1.18 4.37
CA ALA A 33 1.37 -2.10 3.50
C ALA A 33 0.83 -3.52 3.59
N HIS A 34 0.34 -3.92 4.77
CA HIS A 34 -0.19 -5.26 5.01
C HIS A 34 -1.40 -5.55 4.11
N PHE A 35 -2.38 -4.63 4.08
CA PHE A 35 -3.51 -4.70 3.16
C PHE A 35 -3.07 -4.75 1.69
N VAL A 36 -2.23 -3.79 1.26
CA VAL A 36 -1.80 -3.69 -0.14
C VAL A 36 -1.11 -4.97 -0.61
N SER A 37 -0.30 -5.58 0.26
CA SER A 37 0.42 -6.82 -0.04
C SER A 37 -0.50 -8.03 -0.11
N HIS A 38 -1.53 -8.13 0.73
CA HIS A 38 -2.54 -9.19 0.59
C HIS A 38 -3.33 -9.03 -0.71
N ALA A 39 -3.84 -7.83 -1.01
CA ALA A 39 -4.62 -7.57 -2.21
C ALA A 39 -3.83 -7.79 -3.53
N LEU A 40 -2.50 -7.71 -3.49
CA LEU A 40 -1.61 -7.94 -4.63
C LEU A 40 -0.85 -9.27 -4.58
N ASN A 41 -1.08 -10.08 -3.54
CA ASN A 41 -0.41 -11.34 -3.27
C ASN A 41 1.14 -11.24 -3.26
N LEU A 42 1.67 -10.30 -2.46
CA LEU A 42 3.10 -9.98 -2.40
C LEU A 42 3.81 -10.70 -1.24
N HIS A 43 4.58 -11.75 -1.56
CA HIS A 43 5.28 -12.61 -0.60
C HIS A 43 6.80 -12.40 -0.58
N PHE A 44 7.25 -11.16 -0.42
CA PHE A 44 8.68 -10.84 -0.35
C PHE A 44 9.01 -9.99 0.87
N GLY A 45 10.30 -9.87 1.18
CA GLY A 45 10.78 -8.97 2.23
C GLY A 45 10.37 -9.45 3.62
N TYR A 46 10.05 -8.51 4.52
CA TYR A 46 9.54 -8.81 5.84
C TYR A 46 8.01 -8.89 5.82
N ASP A 47 7.45 -10.02 6.25
CA ASP A 47 6.03 -10.34 6.13
C ASP A 47 5.33 -10.61 7.47
N CYS A 48 3.99 -10.74 7.40
CA CYS A 48 3.15 -10.98 8.57
C CYS A 48 3.39 -12.34 9.24
N LYS A 49 3.77 -13.38 8.48
CA LYS A 49 4.09 -14.71 9.01
C LYS A 49 5.39 -14.66 9.81
N GLN A 50 6.42 -14.00 9.30
CA GLN A 50 7.68 -13.80 9.99
C GLN A 50 7.52 -12.92 11.24
N HIS A 51 6.59 -11.97 11.22
CA HIS A 51 6.39 -11.05 12.33
C HIS A 51 5.62 -11.67 13.51
N LYS A 52 4.51 -12.35 13.23
CA LYS A 52 3.62 -12.88 14.28
C LYS A 52 3.72 -14.40 14.46
N GLY A 53 4.22 -15.11 13.47
CA GLY A 53 4.01 -16.55 13.30
C GLY A 53 2.74 -16.83 12.48
N GLY A 54 2.60 -18.05 11.97
CA GLY A 54 1.45 -18.46 11.16
C GLY A 54 1.78 -19.64 10.24
N LEU A 55 0.75 -20.26 9.66
CA LEU A 55 0.91 -21.40 8.76
C LEU A 55 0.75 -20.99 7.29
N GLU A 56 -0.08 -19.97 7.02
CA GLU A 56 -0.38 -19.50 5.67
C GLU A 56 0.75 -18.66 5.05
N PRO A 57 0.77 -18.47 3.72
CA PRO A 57 1.71 -17.56 3.06
C PRO A 57 1.68 -16.15 3.67
N GLY A 58 2.86 -15.58 3.94
CA GLY A 58 3.00 -14.24 4.51
C GLY A 58 2.89 -13.14 3.44
N ALA A 59 2.24 -12.02 3.77
CA ALA A 59 2.20 -10.82 2.94
C ALA A 59 3.15 -9.74 3.49
N ASN A 60 3.85 -9.02 2.60
CA ASN A 60 4.80 -7.97 2.99
C ASN A 60 4.13 -6.88 3.86
N ILE A 61 4.81 -6.44 4.93
CA ILE A 61 4.27 -5.43 5.86
C ILE A 61 5.04 -4.10 5.86
N ARG A 62 5.92 -3.85 4.87
CA ARG A 62 6.82 -2.70 4.84
C ARG A 62 6.70 -1.89 3.55
N VAL A 63 6.14 -0.69 3.68
CA VAL A 63 5.92 0.27 2.57
C VAL A 63 7.16 0.49 1.68
N HIS A 64 8.34 0.66 2.30
CA HIS A 64 9.57 0.96 1.56
C HIS A 64 10.10 -0.24 0.76
N GLU A 65 9.83 -1.47 1.20
CA GLU A 65 10.17 -2.68 0.46
C GLU A 65 9.27 -2.83 -0.76
N VAL A 66 7.96 -2.56 -0.62
CA VAL A 66 7.02 -2.53 -1.75
C VAL A 66 7.41 -1.45 -2.77
N PHE A 67 7.76 -0.25 -2.31
CA PHE A 67 8.24 0.83 -3.17
C PHE A 67 9.47 0.40 -3.99
N ALA A 68 10.46 -0.23 -3.34
CA ALA A 68 11.68 -0.69 -4.00
C ALA A 68 11.45 -1.84 -5.02
N ARG A 69 10.32 -2.54 -4.93
CA ARG A 69 9.92 -3.62 -5.85
C ARG A 69 9.07 -3.14 -7.03
N CYS A 70 8.63 -1.89 -7.05
CA CYS A 70 7.94 -1.30 -8.20
C CYS A 70 8.97 -1.06 -9.33
N PRO A 71 8.79 -1.63 -10.54
CA PRO A 71 9.74 -1.46 -11.65
C PRO A 71 9.94 -0.01 -12.07
N LYS A 72 8.86 0.77 -12.06
CA LYS A 72 8.87 2.21 -12.29
C LYS A 72 8.18 2.91 -11.14
N VAL A 73 8.79 3.97 -10.65
CA VAL A 73 8.21 4.92 -9.69
C VAL A 73 8.33 6.33 -10.25
N THR A 74 7.33 7.16 -10.02
CA THR A 74 7.30 8.55 -10.51
C THR A 74 6.57 9.43 -9.52
N GLU A 75 7.11 10.61 -9.25
CA GLU A 75 6.40 11.62 -8.44
C GLU A 75 5.18 12.12 -9.23
N ILE A 76 4.06 12.22 -8.55
CA ILE A 76 2.78 12.65 -9.15
C ILE A 76 2.12 13.71 -8.27
N ASN A 77 1.08 14.33 -8.81
CA ASN A 77 0.22 15.23 -8.06
C ASN A 77 -1.24 14.76 -8.13
N GLN A 78 -2.12 15.48 -7.45
CA GLN A 78 -3.53 15.10 -7.29
C GLN A 78 -4.35 15.18 -8.59
N THR A 79 -3.84 15.78 -9.66
CA THR A 79 -4.56 15.93 -10.94
C THR A 79 -4.29 14.77 -11.90
N THR A 80 -3.35 13.87 -11.60
CA THR A 80 -3.01 12.72 -12.45
C THR A 80 -4.00 11.55 -12.26
N THR A 81 -5.22 11.68 -12.79
CA THR A 81 -6.32 10.74 -12.52
C THR A 81 -6.31 9.46 -13.35
N SER A 82 -5.61 9.40 -14.49
CA SER A 82 -5.64 8.24 -15.40
C SER A 82 -4.70 7.08 -15.02
N LEU A 83 -4.14 7.09 -13.80
CA LEU A 83 -3.15 6.09 -13.39
C LEU A 83 -3.78 4.87 -12.72
N THR A 84 -3.11 3.73 -12.88
CA THR A 84 -3.38 2.48 -12.16
C THR A 84 -2.09 1.95 -11.56
N GLY A 85 -2.10 1.51 -10.31
CA GLY A 85 -0.92 0.95 -9.64
C GLY A 85 -0.92 1.17 -8.14
N ILE A 86 0.26 1.35 -7.56
CA ILE A 86 0.41 1.59 -6.13
C ILE A 86 0.70 3.07 -5.94
N ILE A 87 0.07 3.69 -4.94
CA ILE A 87 0.31 5.07 -4.56
C ILE A 87 0.97 5.11 -3.18
N PHE A 88 1.94 6.00 -3.02
CA PHE A 88 2.75 6.16 -1.82
C PHE A 88 2.73 7.62 -1.38
N VAL A 89 2.59 7.85 -0.08
CA VAL A 89 2.68 9.20 0.52
C VAL A 89 3.65 9.18 1.69
N SER A 90 4.51 10.19 1.74
CA SER A 90 5.44 10.43 2.83
C SER A 90 5.96 11.87 2.73
N GLY A 91 6.65 12.38 3.75
CA GLY A 91 7.37 13.65 3.63
C GLY A 91 8.38 13.62 2.47
N SER A 92 8.48 14.71 1.70
CA SER A 92 9.27 14.76 0.45
C SER A 92 10.73 14.33 0.63
N LYS A 93 11.37 14.70 1.76
CA LYS A 93 12.76 14.34 2.10
C LYS A 93 13.01 12.84 2.34
N ASN A 94 11.96 12.03 2.38
CA ASN A 94 12.06 10.58 2.54
C ASN A 94 12.19 9.85 1.20
N PHE A 95 11.84 10.50 0.09
CA PHE A 95 12.15 10.02 -1.25
C PHE A 95 13.54 10.52 -1.64
N VAL A 96 14.46 9.59 -1.92
CA VAL A 96 15.87 9.90 -2.18
C VAL A 96 16.24 9.36 -3.54
N THR A 97 16.56 10.26 -4.46
CA THR A 97 17.06 9.93 -5.80
C THR A 97 18.58 9.97 -5.83
N LYS A 98 19.20 8.84 -6.19
CA LYS A 98 20.66 8.74 -6.42
C LYS A 98 20.89 7.92 -7.69
N GLY A 99 21.73 8.43 -8.59
CA GLY A 99 22.05 7.73 -9.84
C GLY A 99 20.82 7.36 -10.69
N GLY A 100 19.81 8.23 -10.75
CA GLY A 100 18.56 7.99 -11.50
C GLY A 100 17.57 7.03 -10.84
N LYS A 101 17.88 6.45 -9.68
CA LYS A 101 16.97 5.58 -8.93
C LYS A 101 16.44 6.29 -7.68
N THR A 102 15.13 6.33 -7.52
CA THR A 102 14.48 6.82 -6.28
C THR A 102 14.26 5.66 -5.32
N THR A 103 14.52 5.90 -4.03
CA THR A 103 14.21 5.00 -2.93
C THR A 103 13.39 5.72 -1.86
N LEU A 104 12.65 4.97 -1.04
CA LEU A 104 11.88 5.50 0.08
C LEU A 104 12.52 5.04 1.40
N LYS A 105 12.86 5.98 2.28
CA LYS A 105 13.51 5.66 3.57
C LYS A 105 12.65 4.77 4.46
N ASN A 106 13.30 3.96 5.32
CA ASN A 106 12.60 3.31 6.43
C ASN A 106 12.41 4.29 7.62
N VAL A 107 11.17 4.73 7.84
CA VAL A 107 10.71 5.80 8.75
C VAL A 107 9.21 5.58 9.06
N PRO A 108 8.67 6.01 10.21
CA PRO A 108 7.27 5.71 10.57
C PRO A 108 6.20 6.40 9.71
N LYS A 109 6.41 7.67 9.31
CA LYS A 109 5.40 8.50 8.65
C LYS A 109 5.33 8.24 7.14
N LYS A 110 4.78 7.08 6.76
CA LYS A 110 4.57 6.67 5.37
C LYS A 110 3.26 5.93 5.20
N HIS A 111 2.61 6.14 4.07
CA HIS A 111 1.35 5.50 3.73
C HIS A 111 1.35 4.96 2.30
N ILE A 112 0.51 3.96 2.04
CA ILE A 112 0.43 3.25 0.76
C ILE A 112 -1.02 2.85 0.47
N GLY A 113 -1.38 2.80 -0.81
CA GLY A 113 -2.69 2.35 -1.27
C GLY A 113 -2.66 1.85 -2.72
N LEU A 114 -3.79 1.34 -3.18
CA LEU A 114 -4.01 0.91 -4.57
C LEU A 114 -4.78 2.00 -5.31
N LEU A 115 -4.19 2.50 -6.40
CA LEU A 115 -4.73 3.56 -7.24
C LEU A 115 -5.39 2.95 -8.48
N LEU A 116 -6.64 3.32 -8.73
CA LEU A 116 -7.37 3.02 -9.96
C LEU A 116 -8.19 4.26 -10.35
N GLY A 117 -7.85 4.92 -11.46
CA GLY A 117 -8.66 6.00 -12.01
C GLY A 117 -8.83 7.21 -11.06
N GLY A 118 -7.79 7.54 -10.30
CA GLY A 118 -7.82 8.68 -9.34
C GLY A 118 -8.46 8.35 -7.99
N THR A 119 -8.98 7.13 -7.82
CA THR A 119 -9.50 6.61 -6.55
C THR A 119 -8.45 5.71 -5.89
N VAL A 120 -8.32 5.84 -4.56
CA VAL A 120 -7.34 5.12 -3.76
C VAL A 120 -8.04 4.23 -2.73
N TRP A 121 -7.79 2.93 -2.79
CA TRP A 121 -8.15 1.97 -1.76
C TRP A 121 -6.96 1.78 -0.83
N HIS A 122 -7.16 1.94 0.48
CA HIS A 122 -6.09 1.78 1.46
C HIS A 122 -6.65 1.37 2.82
N TYR A 123 -5.81 0.75 3.65
CA TYR A 123 -6.14 0.56 5.06
C TYR A 123 -6.05 1.90 5.80
N SER A 124 -7.05 2.23 6.60
CA SER A 124 -7.04 3.39 7.48
C SER A 124 -6.85 2.92 8.90
N ASN A 125 -5.65 3.08 9.46
CA ASN A 125 -5.37 2.74 10.86
C ASN A 125 -6.33 3.43 11.86
N PRO A 126 -6.66 4.73 11.74
CA PRO A 126 -7.62 5.37 12.65
C PRO A 126 -9.06 4.84 12.57
N VAL A 127 -9.47 4.33 11.40
CA VAL A 127 -10.82 3.80 11.17
C VAL A 127 -10.85 2.26 11.28
N ASP A 128 -9.67 1.65 11.37
CA ASP A 128 -9.42 0.22 11.48
C ASP A 128 -10.07 -0.65 10.38
N LYS A 129 -10.04 -0.17 9.14
CA LYS A 129 -10.53 -0.93 7.98
C LYS A 129 -10.01 -0.38 6.66
N VAL A 130 -10.20 -1.15 5.60
CA VAL A 130 -10.00 -0.67 4.23
C VAL A 130 -11.10 0.33 3.88
N ILE A 131 -10.68 1.50 3.41
CA ILE A 131 -11.56 2.55 2.91
C ILE A 131 -11.13 2.94 1.50
N THR A 132 -11.96 3.75 0.85
CA THR A 132 -11.65 4.34 -0.45
C THR A 132 -11.81 5.86 -0.39
N GLN A 133 -10.92 6.58 -1.06
CA GLN A 133 -10.93 8.05 -1.14
C GLN A 133 -10.28 8.56 -2.43
N PRO A 134 -10.60 9.78 -2.89
CA PRO A 134 -9.85 10.41 -3.98
C PRO A 134 -8.39 10.71 -3.57
N MET A 135 -7.48 10.76 -4.54
CA MET A 135 -6.06 11.10 -4.31
C MET A 135 -5.87 12.40 -3.51
N SER A 136 -6.76 13.37 -3.71
CA SER A 136 -6.71 14.65 -3.01
C SER A 136 -6.80 14.50 -1.50
N GLN A 137 -7.68 13.62 -1.02
CA GLN A 137 -7.82 13.32 0.41
C GLN A 137 -6.67 12.40 0.89
N PHE A 138 -6.22 11.47 0.05
CA PHE A 138 -5.11 10.56 0.37
C PHE A 138 -3.78 11.29 0.67
N LEU A 139 -3.49 12.40 0.00
CA LEU A 139 -2.26 13.17 0.22
C LEU A 139 -2.14 13.74 1.64
N PHE A 140 -3.26 14.12 2.26
CA PHE A 140 -3.27 14.89 3.51
C PHE A 140 -3.20 14.02 4.77
N HIS A 141 -2.69 12.79 4.65
CA HIS A 141 -2.64 11.83 5.75
C HIS A 141 -1.76 12.28 6.93
N TYR A 142 -0.76 13.13 6.70
CA TYR A 142 0.15 13.61 7.74
C TYR A 142 0.15 15.14 7.83
N LYS A 143 -0.31 15.66 8.98
CA LYS A 143 -0.21 17.08 9.33
C LYS A 143 1.24 17.46 9.65
N GLY A 144 1.61 18.72 9.36
CA GLY A 144 2.90 19.29 9.75
C GLY A 144 4.11 18.83 8.94
N GLN A 145 3.90 18.24 7.76
CA GLN A 145 4.99 17.95 6.82
C GLN A 145 4.55 18.25 5.38
N THR A 146 5.50 18.68 4.54
CA THR A 146 5.30 18.75 3.08
C THR A 146 5.30 17.31 2.55
N ASN A 147 4.10 16.81 2.21
CA ASN A 147 3.93 15.48 1.65
C ASN A 147 4.24 15.50 0.16
N SER A 148 4.97 14.48 -0.30
CA SER A 148 5.05 14.11 -1.72
C SER A 148 4.24 12.85 -1.96
N MET A 149 3.70 12.73 -3.17
CA MET A 149 2.96 11.57 -3.64
C MET A 149 3.71 10.91 -4.79
N TRP A 150 3.85 9.60 -4.72
CA TRP A 150 4.54 8.82 -5.74
C TRP A 150 3.63 7.71 -6.22
N HIS A 151 3.63 7.50 -7.54
CA HIS A 151 3.01 6.35 -8.18
C HIS A 151 4.07 5.31 -8.50
N GLY A 152 3.76 4.04 -8.24
CA GLY A 152 4.54 2.90 -8.64
C GLY A 152 3.74 1.93 -9.51
N THR A 153 4.36 1.41 -10.56
CA THR A 153 3.82 0.25 -11.29
C THR A 153 3.84 -0.98 -10.39
N LEU A 154 2.93 -1.94 -10.61
CA LEU A 154 2.87 -3.17 -9.82
C LEU A 154 4.23 -3.91 -9.83
N PRO A 155 4.66 -4.46 -8.68
CA PRO A 155 5.81 -5.35 -8.61
C PRO A 155 5.73 -6.49 -9.62
N VAL A 156 6.88 -6.93 -10.12
CA VAL A 156 6.95 -8.12 -10.97
C VAL A 156 6.40 -9.32 -10.21
N GLY A 157 5.46 -10.05 -10.83
CA GLY A 157 4.81 -11.21 -10.23
C GLY A 157 3.62 -10.90 -9.32
N ALA A 158 3.23 -9.62 -9.15
CA ALA A 158 2.00 -9.27 -8.44
C ALA A 158 0.79 -9.97 -9.08
N ARG A 159 -0.07 -10.56 -8.24
CA ARG A 159 -1.30 -11.24 -8.64
C ARG A 159 -2.45 -10.59 -7.89
N PRO A 160 -3.12 -9.59 -8.47
CA PRO A 160 -4.20 -8.92 -7.79
C PRO A 160 -5.38 -9.87 -7.58
N ILE A 161 -5.90 -9.88 -6.35
CA ILE A 161 -7.00 -10.76 -5.91
C ILE A 161 -8.14 -9.92 -5.32
N GLY A 162 -9.32 -10.53 -5.18
CA GLY A 162 -10.40 -10.01 -4.34
C GLY A 162 -10.34 -10.56 -2.92
N PHE A 163 -11.07 -9.96 -1.99
CA PHE A 163 -11.07 -10.33 -0.56
C PHE A 163 -11.38 -11.82 -0.31
N GLN A 164 -12.32 -12.40 -1.07
CA GLN A 164 -12.70 -13.81 -0.95
C GLN A 164 -11.59 -14.81 -1.34
N GLN A 165 -10.42 -14.31 -1.75
CA GLN A 165 -9.28 -15.09 -2.21
C GLN A 165 -8.03 -14.86 -1.33
N CYS A 166 -8.17 -14.13 -0.22
CA CYS A 166 -7.09 -13.89 0.74
C CYS A 166 -6.83 -15.10 1.65
#